data_AF-A0A7L3WAY0-F1
#
_entry.id   AF-A0A7L3WAY0-F1
#
_cell.length_a   1.000
_cell.length_b   1.000
_cell.length_c   1.000
_cell.angle_alpha   90.00
_cell.angle_beta   90.00
_cell.angle_gamma   90.00
#
_symmetry.space_group_name_H-M   'P 1'
#
loop_
_entity.id
_entity.type
_entity.pdbx_description
1 polymer ?
#
loop_
_entity_poly.entity_id
_entity_poly.type
_entity_poly.pdbx_seq_one_letter_code
_entity_poly.pdbx_strand_id
1 'polypeptide(L)' 'FQVLGSSGKLYTCYSSCHFCTCPAFGFTVLQKSESLLCKHILAVYLSRAMGACQKLSVSEEQLTSILLAEEEDER' A
#
# COMPACT_ATOMS: atom_id res chain seq x y z
N PHE A 1 -2.84 -2.31 -5.07
CA PHE A 1 -2.50 -3.44 -4.18
C PHE A 1 -2.79 -3.02 -2.76
N GLN A 2 -3.27 -3.93 -1.91
CA GLN A 2 -3.30 -3.72 -0.46
C GLN A 2 -2.24 -4.61 0.18
N VAL A 3 -1.44 -4.05 1.10
CA VAL A 3 -0.34 -4.72 1.78
C VAL A 3 -0.55 -4.57 3.28
N LEU A 4 -0.58 -5.70 3.99
CA LEU A 4 -0.64 -5.71 5.45
C LEU A 4 0.72 -5.32 6.03
N GLY A 5 0.76 -4.25 6.81
CA GLY A 5 1.96 -3.84 7.53
C GLY A 5 2.19 -4.66 8.79
N SER A 6 3.38 -4.52 9.38
CA SER A 6 3.73 -5.15 10.66
C SER A 6 2.87 -4.69 11.84
N SER A 7 2.18 -3.55 11.72
CA SER A 7 1.23 -3.05 12.72
C SER A 7 -0.18 -3.66 12.57
N GLY A 8 -0.43 -4.51 11.56
CA GLY A 8 -1.78 -4.99 11.24
C GLY A 8 -2.60 -4.02 10.39
N LYS A 9 -2.12 -2.79 10.13
CA LYS A 9 -2.79 -1.83 9.25
C LYS A 9 -2.58 -2.20 7.78
N LEU A 10 -3.62 -2.08 6.97
CA LEU A 10 -3.55 -2.22 5.52
C LEU A 10 -3.07 -0.93 4.86
N TYR A 11 -2.15 -1.05 3.90
CA TYR A 11 -1.64 0.07 3.11
C TYR A 11 -1.94 -0.12 1.63
N THR A 12 -2.49 0.93 1.01
CA THR A 12 -2.76 0.95 -0.43
C THR A 12 -1.50 1.33 -1.18
N CYS A 13 -1.11 0.50 -2.13
CA CYS A 13 0.08 0.64 -2.96
C CYS A 13 -0.32 0.70 -4.44
N TYR A 14 0.03 1.79 -5.12
CA TYR A 14 -0.16 2.00 -6.55
C TYR A 14 1.16 1.77 -7.28
N SER A 15 1.33 0.56 -7.84
CA SER A 15 2.59 0.15 -8.46
C SER A 15 2.93 0.90 -9.75
N SER A 16 1.95 1.54 -10.39
CA SER A 16 2.13 2.33 -11.62
C SER A 16 2.86 3.65 -11.38
N CYS A 17 2.77 4.21 -10.17
CA CYS A 17 3.40 5.47 -9.79
C CYS A 17 4.30 5.35 -8.54
N HIS A 18 4.65 4.12 -8.15
CA HIS A 18 5.49 3.83 -6.98
C HIS A 18 4.99 4.42 -5.64
N PHE A 19 3.68 4.65 -5.51
CA PHE A 19 3.11 5.32 -4.34
C PHE A 19 2.56 4.33 -3.30
N CYS A 20 2.78 4.63 -2.02
CA CYS A 20 2.17 3.91 -0.89
C CYS A 20 1.58 4.89 0.13
N THR A 21 0.42 4.55 0.70
CA THR A 21 -0.22 5.35 1.77
C THR A 21 0.48 5.24 3.13
N CYS A 22 1.54 4.44 3.29
CA CYS A 22 2.18 4.29 4.59
C CYS A 22 2.96 5.55 5.02
N PRO A 23 2.99 5.92 6.31
CA PRO A 23 3.68 7.11 6.80
C PRO A 23 5.18 7.16 6.41
N ALA A 24 5.84 6.00 6.40
CA ALA A 24 7.25 5.90 6.02
C ALA A 24 7.52 6.31 4.57
N PHE A 25 6.55 6.17 3.66
CA PHE A 25 6.70 6.65 2.28
C PHE A 25 6.74 8.18 2.25
N GLY A 26 5.80 8.83 2.94
CA GLY A 26 5.77 10.29 3.06
C GLY A 26 7.05 10.85 3.65
N PHE A 27 7.58 10.22 4.71
CA PHE A 27 8.81 10.69 5.34
C PHE A 27 10.07 10.36 4.52
N THR A 28 10.34 9.08 4.26
CA THR A 28 11.63 8.64 3.70
C THR A 28 11.74 8.95 2.20
N VAL A 29 10.66 8.72 1.43
CA VAL A 29 10.69 8.89 -0.03
C VAL A 29 10.42 10.35 -0.40
N LEU A 30 9.33 10.94 0.09
CA LEU A 30 8.94 12.29 -0.34
C LEU A 30 9.72 13.41 0.37
N GLN A 31 9.80 13.38 1.70
CA GLN A 31 10.43 14.48 2.45
C GLN A 31 11.96 14.38 2.47
N LYS A 32 12.50 13.18 2.72
CA LYS A 32 13.95 12.98 2.88
C LYS A 32 14.66 12.60 1.59
N SER A 33 13.96 12.07 0.60
CA SER A 33 14.56 11.54 -0.64
C SER A 33 15.69 10.53 -0.38
N GLU A 34 15.61 9.79 0.74
CA GLU A 34 16.63 8.83 1.18
C GLU A 34 16.49 7.47 0.47
N SER A 35 15.28 7.15 0.01
CA SER A 35 15.01 5.95 -0.78
C SER A 35 14.01 6.24 -1.89
N LEU A 36 14.05 5.45 -2.96
CA LEU A 36 13.08 5.53 -4.04
C LEU A 36 11.72 4.94 -3.65
N LEU A 37 11.72 3.96 -2.74
CA LEU A 37 10.56 3.14 -2.39
C LEU A 37 10.48 2.94 -0.88
N CYS A 38 9.26 2.72 -0.37
CA CYS A 38 9.07 2.11 0.94
C CYS A 38 9.08 0.57 0.82
N LYS A 39 9.24 -0.12 1.96
CA LYS A 39 9.25 -1.59 2.01
C LYS A 39 7.97 -2.24 1.42
N HIS A 40 6.83 -1.55 1.47
CA HIS A 40 5.57 -2.10 0.97
C HIS A 40 5.52 -2.11 -0.56
N ILE A 41 6.02 -1.08 -1.23
CA ILE A 41 6.12 -1.09 -2.71
C ILE A 41 7.12 -2.15 -3.17
N LEU A 42 8.23 -2.29 -2.44
CA LEU A 42 9.17 -3.37 -2.69
C LEU A 42 8.50 -4.75 -2.57
N ALA A 43 7.70 -4.97 -1.52
CA ALA A 43 6.94 -6.20 -1.33
C ALA A 43 5.94 -6.47 -2.47
N VAL A 44 5.29 -5.43 -3.00
CA VAL A 44 4.40 -5.56 -4.17
C VAL A 44 5.17 -6.04 -5.40
N TYR A 45 6.35 -5.49 -5.68
CA TYR A 45 7.15 -5.93 -6.82
C TYR A 45 7.64 -7.37 -6.68
N LEU A 46 8.13 -7.73 -5.49
CA LEU A 46 8.54 -9.11 -5.21
C LEU A 46 7.37 -10.08 -5.37
N SER A 47 6.22 -9.78 -4.75
CA SER A 47 5.02 -10.62 -4.87
C SER A 47 4.57 -10.77 -6.32
N ARG A 48 4.62 -9.70 -7.12
CA ARG A 48 4.25 -9.75 -8.53
C ARG A 48 5.23 -10.58 -9.35
N ALA A 49 6.53 -10.41 -9.15
CA ALA A 49 7.57 -11.18 -9.84
C ALA A 49 7.51 -12.67 -9.47
N MET A 50 7.14 -12.99 -8.23
CA MET A 50 6.99 -14.36 -7.73
C MET A 50 5.63 -14.99 -8.07
N GLY A 51 4.69 -14.24 -8.66
CA GLY A 51 3.32 -14.71 -8.88
C GLY A 51 2.53 -14.97 -7.59
N ALA A 52 2.93 -14.38 -6.47
CA ALA A 52 2.35 -14.57 -5.14
C ALA A 52 1.27 -13.54 -4.79
N CYS A 53 0.75 -12.80 -5.78
CA CYS A 53 -0.32 -11.82 -5.57
C CYS A 53 -1.67 -12.52 -5.45
N GLN A 54 -2.44 -12.18 -4.42
CA GLN A 54 -3.83 -12.61 -4.28
C GLN A 54 -4.76 -11.63 -5.00
N LYS A 55 -5.67 -12.15 -5.83
CA LYS A 55 -6.71 -11.36 -6.49
C LYS A 55 -8.01 -11.47 -5.69
N LEU A 56 -8.59 -10.33 -5.36
CA LEU A 56 -9.84 -10.24 -4.62
C LEU A 56 -10.86 -9.46 -5.47
N SER A 57 -12.09 -9.96 -5.51
CA SER A 57 -13.22 -9.17 -5.99
C SER A 57 -13.73 -8.34 -4.82
N VAL A 58 -13.95 -7.06 -5.04
CA VAL A 58 -14.46 -6.12 -4.03
C VAL A 58 -15.73 -5.45 -4.54
N SER A 59 -16.62 -5.06 -3.63
CA SER A 59 -17.80 -4.28 -3.98
C SER A 59 -17.44 -2.82 -4.31
N GLU A 60 -18.38 -2.07 -4.88
CA GLU A 60 -18.18 -0.65 -5.18
C GLU A 60 -17.96 0.17 -3.90
N GLU A 61 -18.64 -0.18 -2.81
CA GLU A 61 -18.49 0.47 -1.50
C GLU A 61 -17.09 0.22 -0.93
N GLN A 62 -16.61 -1.03 -1.00
CA GLN A 62 -15.25 -1.38 -0.58
C GLN A 62 -14.20 -0.66 -1.43
N LEU A 63 -14.39 -0.62 -2.75
CA LEU A 63 -13.49 0.11 -3.65
C LEU A 63 -13.45 1.61 -3.32
N THR A 64 -14.61 2.20 -3.06
CA THR A 64 -14.73 3.61 -2.67
C THR A 64 -13.96 3.88 -1.37
N SER A 65 -14.15 3.04 -0.35
CA SER A 65 -13.44 3.16 0.94
C SER A 65 -11.91 3.06 0.76
N ILE A 66 -11.44 2.11 -0.06
CA ILE A 66 -10.01 1.96 -0.41
C ILE A 66 -9.45 3.23 -1.07
N LEU A 67 -10.21 3.85 -1.99
CA LEU A 67 -9.78 5.04 -2.75
C LEU A 67 -9.80 6.31 -1.90
N LEU A 68 -10.76 6.42 -0.99
CA LEU A 68 -10.83 7.53 -0.03
C LEU A 68 -9.79 7.42 1.09
N ALA A 69 -9.10 6.26 1.18
CA ALA A 69 -8.18 5.92 2.26
C ALA A 69 -8.83 6.14 3.63
N GLU A 70 -10.11 5.78 3.74
CA GLU A 70 -10.82 5.81 5.01
C GLU A 70 -10.05 4.92 5.99
N GLU A 71 -9.60 5.53 7.08
CA GLU A 71 -9.04 4.76 8.17
C GLU A 71 -10.21 4.06 8.85
N GLU A 72 -10.19 2.72 8.91
CA GLU A 72 -10.94 2.03 9.95
C GLU A 72 -10.38 2.53 11.27
N ASP A 73 -11.09 3.47 11.89
CA ASP A 73 -10.82 3.97 13.24
C ASP A 73 -10.69 2.75 14.15
N GLU A 74 -9.52 2.59 14.77
CA GLU A 74 -9.24 1.55 15.76
C GLU A 74 -10.19 1.78 16.95
N ARG A 75 -11.37 1.17 16.91
CA ARG A 75 -12.35 1.20 17.99
C ARG A 75 -11.96 0.23 19.11
#